data_AF-A0A7W9U043-F1
#
_entry.id   AF-A0A7W9U043-F1
#
_cell.length_a   1.000
_cell.length_b   1.000
_cell.length_c   1.000
_cell.angle_alpha   90.00
_cell.angle_beta   90.00
_cell.angle_gamma   90.00
#
_symmetry.space_group_name_H-M   'P 1'
#
loop_
_entity.id
_entity.type
_entity.pdbx_description
1 polymer ?
#
loop_
_entity_poly.entity_id
_entity_poly.type
_entity_poly.pdbx_seq_one_letter_code
_entity_poly.pdbx_strand_id
1 'polypeptide(L)'
;MVTSAVSFPRSIGASTRITCADGLVAHVFMVDSQLPLFNVVCGTLKFLANREQVESQVASVAAGKMPVPDWEWVLDTGFDSSVDGASSKQWKMTRKAADAS
;
A
#
# COMPACT_ATOMS: atom_id res chain seq x y z
N MET A 1 -20.20 12.46 -5.14
CA MET A 1 -18.72 12.43 -5.29
C MET A 1 -18.41 11.45 -6.41
N VAL A 2 -17.80 11.91 -7.50
CA VAL A 2 -17.42 11.04 -8.61
C VAL A 2 -16.06 10.45 -8.28
N THR A 3 -16.04 9.27 -7.67
CA THR A 3 -14.82 8.46 -7.64
C THR A 3 -14.58 7.99 -9.08
N SER A 4 -13.71 8.70 -9.81
CA SER A 4 -13.19 8.19 -11.08
C SER A 4 -12.73 6.75 -10.83
N ALA A 5 -13.24 5.80 -11.62
CA ALA A 5 -12.96 4.39 -11.43
C ALA A 5 -11.44 4.15 -11.45
N VAL A 6 -10.86 3.95 -10.27
CA VAL A 6 -9.43 3.74 -10.10
C VAL A 6 -9.09 2.39 -10.75
N SER A 7 -8.33 2.42 -11.85
CA SER A 7 -7.90 1.21 -12.53
C SER A 7 -6.60 0.70 -11.93
N PHE A 8 -6.69 -0.40 -11.17
CA PHE A 8 -5.55 -1.03 -10.52
C PHE A 8 -4.78 -1.97 -11.47
N PRO A 9 -3.43 -2.06 -11.33
CA PRO A 9 -2.65 -3.04 -12.06
C PRO A 9 -3.05 -4.46 -11.62
N ARG A 10 -3.07 -5.39 -12.59
CA ARG A 10 -3.49 -6.79 -12.39
C ARG A 10 -2.33 -7.79 -12.44
N SER A 11 -1.13 -7.32 -12.77
CA SER A 11 0.07 -8.15 -12.87
C SER A 11 1.25 -7.47 -12.17
N ILE A 12 2.13 -8.30 -11.60
CA ILE A 12 3.38 -7.84 -10.97
C ILE A 12 4.23 -7.13 -12.04
N GLY A 13 4.79 -5.98 -11.66
CA GLY A 13 5.56 -5.12 -12.57
C GLY A 13 4.71 -4.13 -13.39
N ALA A 14 3.38 -4.27 -13.39
CA ALA A 14 2.51 -3.23 -13.94
C ALA A 14 2.31 -2.08 -12.94
N SER A 15 2.11 -0.88 -13.47
CA SER A 15 1.87 0.33 -12.70
C SER A 15 0.67 1.10 -13.23
N THR A 16 -0.06 1.77 -12.35
CA THR A 16 -1.09 2.75 -12.70
C THR A 16 -0.78 4.09 -12.05
N ARG A 17 -1.34 5.16 -12.60
CA ARG A 17 -1.27 6.51 -12.02
C ARG A 17 -2.67 6.93 -11.65
N ILE A 18 -2.85 7.36 -10.41
CA ILE A 18 -4.11 7.84 -9.87
C ILE A 18 -3.96 9.32 -9.62
N THR A 19 -4.78 10.12 -10.30
CA THR A 19 -4.90 11.55 -10.00
C THR A 19 -5.71 11.70 -8.72
N CYS A 20 -5.09 12.23 -7.68
CA CYS A 20 -5.72 12.58 -6.42
C CYS A 20 -6.22 14.03 -6.46
N ALA A 21 -6.83 14.48 -5.36
CA ALA A 21 -7.19 15.89 -5.18
C ALA A 21 -5.95 16.81 -5.30
N ASP A 22 -6.21 18.08 -5.63
CA ASP A 22 -5.19 19.15 -5.71
C ASP A 22 -4.06 18.88 -6.73
N GLY A 23 -4.30 18.03 -7.74
CA GLY A 23 -3.33 17.70 -8.79
C GLY A 23 -2.22 16.75 -8.34
N LEU A 24 -2.31 16.20 -7.13
CA LEU A 24 -1.38 15.22 -6.62
C LEU A 24 -1.54 13.90 -7.40
N VAL A 25 -0.44 13.20 -7.71
CA VAL A 25 -0.47 11.94 -8.45
C VAL A 25 0.14 10.82 -7.60
N ALA A 26 -0.63 9.76 -7.39
CA ALA A 26 -0.16 8.53 -6.77
C ALA A 26 0.20 7.49 -7.84
N HIS A 27 1.43 6.97 -7.78
CA HIS A 27 1.88 5.87 -8.61
C HIS A 27 1.69 4.57 -7.84
N VAL A 28 0.96 3.62 -8.40
CA VAL A 28 0.60 2.37 -7.74
C VAL A 28 1.17 1.20 -8.55
N PHE A 29 2.04 0.41 -7.92
CA PHE A 29 2.72 -0.74 -8.52
C PHE A 29 2.26 -2.01 -7.82
N MET A 30 1.90 -3.05 -8.58
CA MET A 30 1.56 -4.34 -7.96
C MET A 30 2.81 -5.05 -7.45
N VAL A 31 2.80 -5.44 -6.18
CA VAL A 31 3.89 -6.16 -5.49
C VAL A 31 3.56 -7.64 -5.37
N ASP A 32 2.32 -7.96 -5.03
CA ASP A 32 1.86 -9.32 -4.85
C ASP A 32 0.46 -9.46 -5.48
N SER A 33 0.23 -10.54 -6.22
CA SER A 33 -1.06 -10.81 -6.88
C SER A 33 -1.93 -11.82 -6.15
N GLN A 34 -1.36 -12.62 -5.24
CA GLN A 34 -2.11 -13.56 -4.42
C GLN A 34 -2.82 -12.82 -3.30
N LEU A 35 -2.14 -11.85 -2.71
CA LEU A 35 -2.72 -10.79 -1.90
C LEU A 35 -2.55 -9.52 -2.71
N PRO A 36 -3.59 -8.91 -3.32
CA PRO A 36 -3.46 -7.74 -4.19
C PRO A 36 -2.93 -6.53 -3.40
N LEU A 37 -1.61 -6.52 -3.25
CA LEU A 37 -0.82 -5.62 -2.45
C LEU A 37 -0.03 -4.75 -3.42
N PHE A 38 -0.05 -3.46 -3.14
CA PHE A 38 0.51 -2.46 -4.01
C PHE A 38 1.53 -1.61 -3.25
N ASN A 39 2.61 -1.25 -3.95
CA ASN A 39 3.49 -0.18 -3.54
C ASN A 39 2.95 1.13 -4.10
N VAL A 40 2.61 2.05 -3.20
CA VAL A 40 2.08 3.37 -3.51
C VAL A 40 3.18 4.39 -3.30
N VAL A 41 3.44 5.21 -4.32
CA VAL A 41 4.41 6.30 -4.29
C VAL A 41 3.69 7.60 -4.61
N CYS A 42 3.69 8.53 -3.68
CA CYS A 42 3.07 9.83 -3.83
C CYS A 42 4.01 10.93 -3.32
N GLY A 43 4.68 11.63 -4.25
CA GLY A 43 5.78 12.53 -3.91
C GLY A 43 6.92 11.78 -3.19
N THR A 44 7.23 12.19 -1.95
CA THR A 44 8.23 11.54 -1.09
C THR A 44 7.66 10.39 -0.26
N LEU A 45 6.33 10.29 -0.15
CA LEU A 45 5.67 9.26 0.64
C LEU A 45 5.62 7.94 -0.13
N LYS A 46 6.06 6.85 0.52
CA LYS A 46 6.04 5.49 -0.03
C LYS A 46 5.50 4.53 1.01
N PHE A 47 4.56 3.66 0.62
CA PHE A 47 3.99 2.68 1.51
C PHE A 47 3.35 1.52 0.74
N LEU A 48 3.16 0.41 1.44
CA LEU A 48 2.40 -0.73 0.93
C LEU A 48 0.93 -0.61 1.36
N ALA A 49 0.03 -0.96 0.45
CA ALA A 49 -1.41 -0.90 0.69
C ALA A 49 -2.14 -1.96 -0.15
N ASN A 50 -3.22 -2.52 0.41
CA ASN A 50 -4.20 -3.26 -0.38
C ASN A 50 -5.12 -2.28 -1.15
N ARG A 51 -6.02 -2.80 -1.98
CA ARG A 51 -6.92 -1.97 -2.80
C ARG A 51 -7.71 -0.94 -1.96
N GLU A 52 -8.37 -1.39 -0.90
CA GLU A 52 -9.23 -0.54 -0.05
C GLU A 52 -8.42 0.57 0.62
N GLN A 53 -7.21 0.26 1.06
CA GLN A 53 -6.27 1.22 1.65
C GLN A 53 -5.82 2.26 0.62
N VAL A 54 -5.56 1.89 -0.64
CA VAL A 54 -5.24 2.86 -1.69
C VAL A 54 -6.41 3.80 -1.93
N GLU A 55 -7.62 3.26 -2.08
CA GLU A 55 -8.83 4.04 -2.31
C GLU A 55 -9.10 5.02 -1.16
N SER A 56 -8.98 4.55 0.08
CA SER A 56 -9.11 5.41 1.26
C SER A 56 -8.04 6.49 1.30
N GLN A 57 -6.77 6.16 1.02
CA GLN A 57 -5.68 7.13 1.05
C GLN A 57 -5.83 8.22 -0.01
N VAL A 58 -6.28 7.84 -1.22
CA VAL A 58 -6.58 8.77 -2.30
C VAL A 58 -7.76 9.68 -1.94
N ALA A 59 -8.80 9.13 -1.30
CA ALA A 59 -9.96 9.90 -0.84
C ALA A 59 -9.64 10.85 0.33
N SER A 60 -8.65 10.50 1.17
CA SER A 60 -8.21 11.32 2.31
C SER A 60 -7.17 12.39 1.94
N VAL A 61 -6.78 12.53 0.66
CA VAL A 61 -5.89 13.61 0.22
C VAL A 61 -6.59 14.96 0.45
N ALA A 62 -5.91 15.84 1.17
CA ALA A 62 -6.37 17.19 1.43
C ALA A 62 -5.19 18.16 1.44
N ALA A 63 -5.42 19.40 0.98
CA ALA A 63 -4.39 20.45 0.92
C ALA A 63 -3.11 20.00 0.17
N GLY A 64 -3.27 19.24 -0.91
CA GLY A 64 -2.16 18.73 -1.73
C GLY A 64 -1.25 17.72 -1.02
N LYS A 65 -1.70 17.13 0.10
CA LYS A 65 -0.91 16.15 0.86
C LYS A 65 -1.69 14.87 1.09
N MET A 66 -1.02 13.74 0.85
CA MET A 66 -1.51 12.43 1.23
C MET A 66 -1.15 12.16 2.71
N PRO A 67 -2.10 11.71 3.53
CA PRO A 67 -1.82 11.39 4.93
C PRO A 67 -0.87 10.20 5.04
N VAL A 68 -0.02 10.24 6.06
CA VAL A 68 0.89 9.12 6.37
C VAL A 68 0.05 7.96 6.91
N PRO A 69 0.15 6.75 6.34
CA PRO A 69 -0.60 5.60 6.84
C PRO A 69 -0.13 5.22 8.25
N ASP A 70 -1.06 4.83 9.11
CA ASP A 70 -0.78 4.31 10.46
C ASP A 70 -0.55 2.79 10.47
N TRP A 71 -0.30 2.20 9.29
CA TRP A 71 0.00 0.79 9.09
C TRP A 71 1.26 0.57 8.28
N GLU A 72 1.75 -0.66 8.34
CA GLU A 72 2.82 -1.18 7.52
C GLU A 72 2.50 -2.62 7.10
N TRP A 73 2.89 -2.99 5.88
CA TRP A 73 2.89 -4.38 5.46
C TRP A 73 4.32 -4.91 5.52
N VAL A 74 4.52 -5.97 6.28
CA VAL A 74 5.82 -6.63 6.45
C VAL A 74 5.71 -8.03 5.86
N LEU A 75 6.71 -8.42 5.08
CA LEU A 75 6.81 -9.79 4.60
C LEU A 75 7.41 -10.66 5.71
N ASP A 76 6.57 -11.48 6.33
CA ASP A 76 7.00 -12.48 7.29
C ASP A 76 7.64 -13.64 6.55
N THR A 77 8.97 -13.73 6.63
CA THR A 77 9.75 -14.77 5.96
C THR A 77 9.83 -16.08 6.75
N GLY A 78 9.22 -16.13 7.94
CA GLY A 78 9.11 -17.34 8.76
C GLY A 78 10.43 -17.86 9.36
N PHE A 79 11.50 -17.07 9.37
CA PHE A 79 12.83 -17.55 9.75
C PHE A 79 13.05 -17.64 11.27
N ASP A 80 12.18 -17.04 12.08
CA ASP A 80 12.47 -16.82 13.50
C ASP A 80 12.17 -18.03 14.42
N SER A 81 11.41 -19.05 13.99
CA SER A 81 10.99 -20.12 14.93
C SER A 81 10.55 -21.46 14.32
N SER A 82 11.07 -21.91 13.17
CA SER A 82 10.57 -23.14 12.51
C SER A 82 11.54 -24.32 12.57
N VAL A 83 11.38 -25.17 13.59
CA VAL A 83 11.92 -26.55 13.64
C VAL A 83 10.99 -27.57 12.93
N ASP A 84 9.78 -27.15 12.51
CA ASP A 84 8.75 -27.99 11.90
C ASP A 84 8.56 -27.78 10.37
N GLY A 85 9.42 -26.98 9.73
CA GLY A 85 9.54 -26.98 8.26
C GLY A 85 8.36 -26.41 7.45
N ALA A 86 7.36 -25.81 8.09
CA ALA A 86 6.24 -25.17 7.38
C ALA A 86 6.04 -23.73 7.87
N SER A 87 6.70 -22.78 7.19
CA SER A 87 6.42 -21.36 7.37
C SER A 87 6.29 -20.72 5.99
N SER A 88 5.07 -20.71 5.46
CA SER A 88 4.77 -20.05 4.20
C SER A 88 5.01 -18.56 4.34
N LYS A 89 5.87 -18.01 3.47
CA LYS A 89 6.11 -16.56 3.36
C LYS A 89 4.77 -15.86 3.20
N GLN A 90 4.42 -14.97 4.12
CA GLN A 90 3.12 -14.29 4.11
C GLN A 90 3.27 -12.82 4.45
N TRP A 91 2.49 -11.99 3.78
CA TRP A 91 2.36 -10.58 4.13
C TRP A 91 1.53 -10.43 5.40
N LYS A 92 2.05 -9.69 6.38
CA LYS A 92 1.36 -9.34 7.61
C LYS A 92 1.23 -7.82 7.69
N MET A 93 0.03 -7.35 8.02
CA MET A 93 -0.20 -5.95 8.32
C MET A 93 0.06 -5.72 9.80
N THR A 94 0.91 -4.75 10.12
CA THR A 94 1.18 -4.28 11.47
C THR A 94 0.78 -2.82 11.57
N ARG A 95 0.45 -2.36 12.79
CA ARG A 95 0.25 -0.94 13.04
C ARG A 95 1.61 -0.27 13.14
N LYS A 96 1.82 0.86 12.46
CA LYS A 96 2.98 1.69 12.73
C LYS A 96 2.86 2.22 14.14
N ALA A 97 3.85 1.96 14.98
CA ALA A 97 3.95 2.63 16.26
C ALA A 97 3.91 4.14 15.98
N ALA A 98 3.02 4.87 16.65
CA ALA A 98 3.12 6.31 16.67
C ALA A 98 4.51 6.62 17.23
N ASP A 99 5.37 7.21 16.41
CA ASP A 99 6.67 7.67 16.86
C ASP A 99 6.40 8.67 17.97
N ALA A 100 6.59 8.22 19.22
CA ALA A 100 6.49 9.05 20.40
C ALA A 100 7.74 9.93 20.42
N SER A 101 7.72 10.98 19.61
CA SER A 101 8.64 12.11 19.71
C SER A 101 8.29 12.99 20.90
#